data_AF-A0A527ZZ01-F1
#
_entry.id   AF-A0A527ZZ01-F1
#
_cell.length_a   1.000
_cell.length_b   1.000
_cell.length_c   1.000
_cell.angle_alpha   90.00
_cell.angle_beta   90.00
_cell.angle_gamma   90.00
#
_symmetry.space_group_name_H-M   'P 1'
#
loop_
_entity.id
_entity.type
_entity.pdbx_description
1 polymer ?
#
loop_
_entity_poly.entity_id
_entity_poly.type
_entity_poly.pdbx_seq_one_letter_code
_entity_poly.pdbx_strand_id
1 'polypeptide(L)'
;FELRYFFTASIASSGGGDAHSSEAVRDRIKQLIDEEKPADVLSDDAIVDMLRESGVDIARRTVAKYREGMNIPSSVQRRREKRALASAGR
;
A
#
# COMPACT_ATOMS: atom_id res chain seq x y z
N PHE A 1 -8.13 -19.40 12.05
CA PHE A 1 -8.09 -20.09 10.74
C PHE A 1 -8.18 -19.04 9.65
N GLU A 2 -7.16 -19.01 8.79
CA GLU A 2 -7.05 -18.44 7.42
C GLU A 2 -5.63 -17.89 7.18
N LEU A 3 -4.66 -18.79 7.11
CA LEU A 3 -3.36 -18.52 6.48
C LEU A 3 -3.47 -18.89 5.00
N ARG A 4 -4.27 -18.11 4.27
CA ARG A 4 -4.54 -18.31 2.84
C ARG A 4 -3.85 -17.28 1.93
N TYR A 5 -2.77 -16.64 2.41
CA TYR A 5 -2.00 -15.64 1.65
C TYR A 5 -0.53 -16.05 1.39
N PHE A 6 -0.21 -17.35 1.44
CA PHE A 6 1.15 -17.84 1.17
C PHE A 6 1.33 -18.66 -0.11
N PHE A 7 0.28 -18.86 -0.93
CA PHE A 7 0.41 -19.58 -2.20
C PHE A 7 0.23 -18.63 -3.38
N THR A 8 1.32 -17.95 -3.78
CA THR A 8 1.64 -17.52 -5.16
C THR A 8 2.98 -16.77 -5.27
N ALA A 9 3.80 -16.65 -4.22
CA ALA A 9 5.15 -16.08 -4.33
C ALA A 9 6.24 -17.10 -4.73
N SER A 10 5.87 -18.29 -5.22
CA SER A 10 6.82 -19.27 -5.79
C SER A 10 7.26 -18.96 -7.22
N ILE A 11 6.99 -17.76 -7.75
CA ILE A 11 7.58 -17.30 -9.01
C ILE A 11 8.49 -16.11 -8.73
N ALA A 12 9.46 -16.33 -7.85
CA ALA A 12 10.70 -15.58 -7.91
C ALA A 12 11.72 -16.46 -8.66
N SER A 13 12.18 -15.93 -9.79
CA SER A 13 13.45 -16.28 -10.43
C SER A 13 13.47 -17.50 -11.36
N SER A 14 12.89 -17.37 -12.55
CA SER A 14 13.60 -17.72 -13.80
C SER A 14 12.84 -17.23 -15.03
N GLY A 15 13.35 -16.17 -15.64
CA GLY A 15 13.07 -15.84 -17.03
C GLY A 15 11.96 -14.82 -17.27
N GLY A 16 12.36 -13.68 -17.82
CA GLY A 16 11.47 -12.82 -18.61
C GLY A 16 10.57 -11.94 -17.76
N GLY A 17 10.98 -10.67 -17.63
CA GLY A 17 10.17 -9.65 -17.01
C GLY A 17 8.81 -9.53 -17.68
N ASP A 18 7.76 -9.72 -16.91
CA ASP A 18 6.48 -9.12 -17.16
C ASP A 18 5.83 -8.83 -15.82
N ALA A 19 5.93 -7.55 -15.47
CA ALA A 19 5.02 -6.78 -14.64
C ALA A 19 4.43 -7.50 -13.42
N HIS A 20 4.88 -7.09 -12.23
CA HIS A 20 4.01 -7.10 -11.05
C HIS A 20 2.63 -6.59 -11.48
N SER A 21 1.63 -7.46 -11.55
CA SER A 21 0.32 -7.14 -12.10
C SER A 21 -0.21 -5.87 -11.47
N SER A 22 -0.81 -4.98 -12.25
CA SER A 22 -1.37 -3.72 -11.74
C SER A 22 -2.36 -3.94 -10.59
N GLU A 23 -2.99 -5.11 -10.54
CA GLU A 23 -3.83 -5.57 -9.44
C GLU A 23 -3.02 -5.88 -8.18
N ALA A 24 -1.95 -6.67 -8.29
CA ALA A 24 -1.05 -6.96 -7.17
C ALA A 24 -0.44 -5.70 -6.54
N VAL A 25 -0.11 -4.68 -7.36
CA VAL A 25 0.38 -3.39 -6.85
C VAL A 25 -0.72 -2.64 -6.09
N ARG A 26 -1.97 -2.63 -6.59
CA ARG A 26 -3.10 -2.00 -5.90
C ARG A 26 -3.39 -2.67 -4.57
N ASP A 27 -3.44 -4.00 -4.56
CA ASP A 27 -3.65 -4.78 -3.34
C ASP A 27 -2.55 -4.53 -2.32
N ARG A 28 -1.30 -4.45 -2.77
CA ARG A 28 -0.17 -4.12 -1.89
C ARG A 28 -0.27 -2.71 -1.31
N ILE A 29 -0.61 -1.71 -2.12
CA ILE A 29 -0.84 -0.32 -1.65
C ILE A 29 -1.94 -0.31 -0.61
N LYS A 30 -3.05 -1.00 -0.87
CA LYS A 30 -4.18 -1.08 0.06
C LYS A 30 -3.76 -1.71 1.38
N GLN A 31 -3.06 -2.84 1.33
CA GLN A 31 -2.56 -3.53 2.53
C GLN A 31 -1.65 -2.63 3.37
N LEU A 32 -0.71 -1.90 2.74
CA LEU A 32 0.18 -0.97 3.44
C LEU A 32 -0.60 0.15 4.15
N ILE A 33 -1.65 0.67 3.51
CA ILE A 33 -2.51 1.70 4.07
C ILE A 33 -3.40 1.14 5.19
N ASP A 34 -3.91 -0.08 5.04
CA ASP A 34 -4.74 -0.75 6.05
C ASP A 34 -3.92 -1.07 7.32
N GLU A 35 -2.66 -1.46 7.16
CA GLU A 35 -1.71 -1.75 8.25
C GLU A 35 -1.10 -0.47 8.87
N GLU A 36 -1.35 0.72 8.30
CA GLU A 36 -0.75 1.97 8.77
C GLU A 36 -1.28 2.38 10.16
N LYS A 37 -0.37 2.83 11.03
CA LYS A 37 -0.73 3.21 12.40
C LYS A 37 -1.36 4.62 12.42
N PRO A 38 -2.32 4.89 13.31
CA PRO A 38 -2.87 6.24 13.51
C PRO A 38 -1.81 7.30 13.82
N ALA A 39 -0.74 6.89 14.49
CA ALA A 39 0.39 7.73 14.83
C ALA A 39 1.33 7.99 13.63
N ASP A 40 1.34 7.09 12.64
CA ASP A 40 2.27 7.12 11.52
C ASP A 40 1.55 6.72 10.22
N VAL A 41 0.87 7.71 9.63
CA VAL A 41 0.16 7.57 8.36
C VAL A 41 1.15 7.68 7.22
N LEU A 42 1.17 6.68 6.35
CA LEU A 42 2.11 6.56 5.25
C LEU A 42 1.83 7.61 4.18
N SER A 43 2.86 8.35 3.78
CA SER A 43 2.79 9.20 2.60
C SER A 43 2.79 8.35 1.33
N ASP A 44 2.31 8.92 0.22
CA ASP A 44 2.46 8.28 -1.09
C ASP A 44 3.95 7.98 -1.41
N ASP A 45 4.87 8.81 -0.91
CA ASP A 45 6.32 8.60 -1.04
C ASP A 45 6.82 7.39 -0.20
N ALA A 46 6.36 7.26 1.05
CA ALA A 46 6.72 6.11 1.88
C ALA A 46 6.22 4.78 1.29
N ILE A 47 5.04 4.80 0.66
CA ILE A 47 4.50 3.63 -0.04
C ILE A 47 5.37 3.28 -1.24
N VAL A 48 5.86 4.27 -2.00
CA VAL A 48 6.81 4.04 -3.11
C VAL A 48 8.08 3.37 -2.60
N ASP A 49 8.65 3.85 -1.50
CA ASP A 49 9.89 3.29 -0.95
C ASP A 49 9.68 1.83 -0.49
N MET A 50 8.58 1.54 0.22
CA MET A 50 8.23 0.16 0.62
C MET A 50 7.98 -0.78 -0.58
N LEU A 51 7.38 -0.25 -1.65
CA LEU A 51 7.18 -1.02 -2.89
C LEU A 51 8.50 -1.29 -3.60
N ARG A 52 9.41 -0.32 -3.62
CA ARG A 52 10.77 -0.48 -4.18
C ARG A 52 11.58 -1.52 -3.42
N GLU A 53 11.50 -1.53 -2.09
CA GLU A 53 12.11 -2.58 -1.26
C GLU A 53 11.56 -3.97 -1.59
N SER A 54 10.29 -4.05 -2.01
CA SER A 54 9.64 -5.28 -2.45
C SER A 54 9.96 -5.66 -3.91
N GLY A 55 10.84 -4.90 -4.59
CA GLY A 55 11.22 -5.11 -6.00
C GLY A 55 10.30 -4.42 -7.01
N VAL A 56 9.32 -3.64 -6.56
CA VAL A 56 8.34 -2.95 -7.41
C VAL A 56 8.74 -1.48 -7.57
N ASP A 57 9.33 -1.12 -8.71
CA ASP A 57 9.59 0.29 -9.01
C ASP A 57 8.34 0.97 -9.60
N ILE A 58 7.78 1.91 -8.86
CA ILE A 58 6.58 2.65 -9.23
C ILE A 58 6.73 4.12 -8.87
N ALA A 59 6.26 5.01 -9.74
CA ALA A 59 6.25 6.44 -9.46
C ALA A 59 5.14 6.82 -8.47
N ARG A 60 5.43 7.81 -7.62
CA ARG A 60 4.47 8.43 -6.68
C ARG A 60 3.13 8.80 -7.33
N ARG A 61 3.16 9.33 -8.56
CA ARG A 61 1.94 9.70 -9.31
C ARG A 61 1.05 8.49 -9.62
N THR A 62 1.66 7.32 -9.88
CA THR A 62 0.92 6.08 -10.13
C THR A 62 0.30 5.54 -8.85
N VAL A 63 1.02 5.63 -7.72
CA VAL A 63 0.48 5.32 -6.39
C VAL A 63 -0.73 6.21 -6.07
N ALA A 64 -0.61 7.53 -6.28
CA ALA A 64 -1.72 8.46 -6.08
C ALA A 64 -2.94 8.11 -6.95
N LYS A 65 -2.72 7.80 -8.25
CA LYS A 65 -3.79 7.39 -9.16
C LYS A 65 -4.48 6.10 -8.72
N TYR A 66 -3.72 5.11 -8.25
CA TYR A 66 -4.28 3.86 -7.74
C TYR A 66 -5.03 4.07 -6.42
N ARG A 67 -4.50 4.91 -5.53
CA ARG A 67 -5.14 5.30 -4.27
C ARG A 67 -6.49 5.96 -4.53
N GLU A 68 -6.54 6.92 -5.46
CA GLU A 68 -7.77 7.59 -5.89
C GLU A 68 -8.77 6.61 -6.51
N GLY A 69 -8.31 5.70 -7.37
CA GLY A 69 -9.16 4.66 -7.95
C GLY A 69 -9.77 3.69 -6.94
N MET A 70 -9.16 3.56 -5.75
CA MET A 70 -9.68 2.77 -4.62
C MET A 70 -10.50 3.60 -3.63
N ASN A 71 -10.80 4.88 -3.94
CA ASN A 71 -11.46 5.83 -3.04
C ASN A 71 -10.75 6.05 -1.70
N ILE A 72 -9.42 5.86 -1.66
CA ILE A 72 -8.65 6.05 -0.45
C ILE A 72 -8.22 7.53 -0.35
N PRO A 73 -8.54 8.23 0.75
CA PRO A 73 -8.20 9.64 0.89
C PRO A 73 -6.68 9.86 1.02
N SER A 74 -6.26 11.11 0.82
CA SER A 74 -4.84 11.48 0.89
C SER A 74 -4.26 11.23 2.28
N SER A 75 -2.94 11.04 2.35
CA SER A 75 -2.23 10.85 3.63
C SER A 75 -2.51 11.97 4.64
N VAL A 76 -2.75 13.20 4.16
CA VAL A 76 -3.09 14.35 5.01
C VAL A 76 -4.48 14.19 5.63
N GLN A 77 -5.47 13.78 4.82
CA GLN A 77 -6.83 13.50 5.30
C GLN A 77 -6.84 12.32 6.27
N ARG A 78 -6.20 11.20 5.91
CA ARG A 78 -6.09 10.01 6.77
C ARG A 78 -5.43 10.34 8.10
N ARG A 79 -4.38 11.16 8.09
CA ARG A 79 -3.73 11.65 9.33
C ARG A 79 -4.67 12.46 10.20
N ARG A 80 -5.53 13.30 9.61
CA ARG A 80 -6.51 14.11 10.37
C ARG A 80 -7.60 13.23 10.96
N GLU A 81 -8.16 12.32 10.17
CA GLU A 81 -9.21 11.37 10.60
C GLU A 81 -8.72 10.44 11.70
N LYS A 82 -7.56 9.79 11.50
CA LYS A 82 -6.99 8.89 12.50
C LYS A 82 -6.58 9.61 13.79
N ARG A 83 -6.09 10.86 13.71
CA ARG A 83 -5.84 11.68 14.91
C ARG A 83 -7.14 12.03 15.65
N ALA A 84 -8.20 12.40 14.92
CA ALA A 84 -9.50 12.69 15.52
C ALA A 84 -10.09 11.45 16.22
N LEU A 85 -10.01 10.28 15.59
CA LEU A 85 -10.38 8.99 16.20
C LEU A 85 -9.57 8.69 17.47
N ALA A 86 -8.25 8.90 17.44
CA ALA A 86 -7.38 8.67 18.60
C ALA A 86 -7.64 9.66 19.77
N SER A 87 -8.13 10.87 19.49
CA SER A 87 -8.53 11.84 20.52
C SER A 87 -9.93 11.61 21.07
N ALA A 88 -10.84 11.01 20.28
CA ALA A 88 -12.22 10.74 20.69
C ALA A 88 -12.38 9.47 21.54
N GLY A 89 -11.39 8.57 21.50
CA GLY A 89 -11.35 7.34 22.31
C GLY A 89 -10.72 7.49 23.70
N ARG A 90 -10.55 8.71 24.22
CA ARG A 90 -10.08 8.99 25.58
C ARG A 90 -11.18 9.54 26.46
#